data_AF-A0A7S2FYP7-F1
#
_entry.id   AF-A0A7S2FYP7-F1
#
_cell.length_a   1.000
_cell.length_b   1.000
_cell.length_c   1.000
_cell.angle_alpha   90.00
_cell.angle_beta   90.00
_cell.angle_gamma   90.00
#
_symmetry.space_group_name_H-M   'P 1'
#
loop_
_entity.id
_entity.type
_entity.pdbx_description
1 polymer ?
#
loop_
_entity_poly.entity_id
_entity_poly.type
_entity_poly.pdbx_seq_one_letter_code
_entity_poly.pdbx_strand_id
1 'polypeptide(L)'
;AAAAAAAAAATAAEGEEDSKPAKGRGKGAKSEALYYRVTVTDNGCGMKHEQIPNMLGRVLSGSKYGVRQTRGKFGLGAKMALIWSKQSTGMPVEVRSAQSQNKQLSTCVLDIDIQKNEPRVRLHEQIDNSAHFRGSEITLIVGGNWSAYRSYIVRYLRQMAVITPYAHFKLTVETVGDKSPLALEYARRSEEMPKQPATIKHHPTSVHAELLQSLMRDSKEKLLVKFLAKDFSCITSALA
;
A
#
# COMPACT_ATOMS: atom_id res chain seq x y z
N ALA A 1 -7.55 54.23 48.60
CA ALA A 1 -7.76 54.25 50.06
C ALA A 1 -8.67 53.08 50.42
N ALA A 2 -8.20 52.22 51.34
CA ALA A 2 -8.84 51.09 52.04
C ALA A 2 -9.43 49.94 51.16
N ALA A 3 -8.92 48.70 51.18
CA ALA A 3 -8.81 47.73 52.30
C ALA A 3 -10.21 47.32 52.83
N ALA A 4 -10.55 46.08 53.21
CA ALA A 4 -9.96 44.74 53.21
C ALA A 4 -11.05 43.78 53.79
N ALA A 5 -10.73 42.47 53.83
CA ALA A 5 -11.36 41.39 54.60
C ALA A 5 -12.63 40.74 54.00
N ALA A 6 -12.79 39.42 53.97
CA ALA A 6 -12.31 38.43 54.94
C ALA A 6 -11.81 37.12 54.33
N ALA A 7 -10.77 36.59 54.96
CA ALA A 7 -10.23 35.24 54.84
C ALA A 7 -10.73 34.34 55.98
N ALA A 8 -10.35 33.06 55.91
CA ALA A 8 -10.52 31.93 56.84
C ALA A 8 -11.71 31.00 56.49
N ALA A 9 -11.56 29.68 56.41
CA ALA A 9 -10.62 28.82 57.12
C ALA A 9 -10.18 27.59 56.30
N ALA A 10 -8.91 27.23 56.49
CA ALA A 10 -8.33 25.93 56.15
C ALA A 10 -8.65 24.92 57.26
N THR A 11 -8.94 23.68 56.88
CA THR A 11 -8.68 22.50 57.73
C THR A 11 -8.08 21.41 56.86
N ALA A 12 -6.85 21.06 57.23
CA ALA A 12 -6.07 19.97 56.69
C ALA A 12 -6.70 18.61 57.02
N ALA A 13 -6.61 17.67 56.07
CA ALA A 13 -6.64 16.25 56.34
C ALA A 13 -5.59 15.60 55.44
N GLU A 14 -4.47 15.23 56.06
CA GLU A 14 -3.39 14.44 55.51
C GLU A 14 -3.88 13.01 55.22
N GLY A 15 -3.39 12.42 54.13
CA GLY A 15 -3.71 11.06 53.72
C GLY A 15 -2.70 10.52 52.71
N GLU A 16 -1.62 9.94 53.26
CA GLU A 16 -0.68 8.94 52.72
C GLU A 16 -0.48 8.85 51.19
N GLU A 17 0.66 9.37 50.72
CA GLU A 17 1.31 8.92 49.48
C GLU A 17 1.98 7.56 49.71
N ASP A 18 1.31 6.49 49.28
CA ASP A 18 1.89 5.14 49.23
C ASP A 18 2.85 5.02 48.04
N SER A 19 4.13 5.32 48.31
CA SER A 19 5.24 5.23 47.36
C SER A 19 5.58 3.76 47.04
N LYS A 20 4.98 3.22 45.97
CA LYS A 20 5.40 1.92 45.43
C LYS A 20 6.71 2.04 44.64
N PRO A 21 7.69 1.13 44.87
CA PRO A 21 9.01 1.25 44.29
C PRO A 21 8.97 0.99 42.79
N ALA A 22 9.64 1.88 42.04
CA ALA A 22 9.89 1.73 40.62
C ALA A 22 10.62 0.40 40.34
N LYS A 23 9.87 -0.60 39.87
CA LYS A 23 10.44 -1.83 39.33
C LYS A 23 11.33 -1.47 38.15
N GLY A 24 12.63 -1.76 38.31
CA GLY A 24 13.66 -1.51 37.33
C GLY A 24 13.23 -1.97 35.94
N ARG A 25 13.34 -1.05 34.97
CA ARG A 25 13.38 -1.41 33.56
C ARG A 25 14.60 -2.30 33.37
N GLY A 26 14.38 -3.61 33.43
CA GLY A 26 15.33 -4.58 32.91
C GLY A 26 15.70 -4.15 31.51
N LYS A 27 16.99 -3.94 31.27
CA LYS A 27 17.54 -3.77 29.92
C LYS A 27 17.14 -5.02 29.12
N GLY A 28 16.02 -4.91 28.40
CA GLY A 28 15.60 -5.95 27.46
C GLY A 28 16.75 -6.15 26.50
N ALA A 29 17.29 -7.36 26.46
CA ALA A 29 18.18 -7.81 25.42
C ALA A 29 17.58 -7.35 24.07
N LYS A 30 18.39 -6.70 23.22
CA LYS A 30 17.98 -6.34 21.87
C LYS A 30 17.43 -7.62 21.24
N SER A 31 16.10 -7.69 21.07
CA SER A 31 15.47 -8.76 20.29
C SER A 31 16.22 -8.82 18.98
N GLU A 32 16.86 -9.96 18.68
CA GLU A 32 17.51 -10.14 17.38
C GLU A 32 16.48 -9.83 16.29
N ALA A 33 16.85 -8.93 15.37
CA ALA A 33 15.98 -8.56 14.28
C ALA A 33 15.86 -9.77 13.35
N LEU A 34 14.71 -10.45 13.37
CA LEU A 34 14.42 -11.53 12.45
C LEU A 34 14.07 -10.94 11.08
N TYR A 35 14.67 -11.50 10.04
CA TYR A 35 14.43 -11.12 8.65
C TYR A 35 13.56 -12.17 7.95
N TYR A 36 12.62 -11.71 7.14
CA TYR A 36 11.69 -12.56 6.41
C TYR A 36 11.75 -12.22 4.92
N ARG A 37 11.81 -13.25 4.08
CA ARG A 37 11.58 -13.13 2.64
C ARG A 37 10.08 -13.16 2.40
N VAL A 38 9.53 -12.08 1.87
CA VAL A 38 8.12 -11.96 1.50
C VAL A 38 8.04 -11.99 -0.02
N THR A 39 7.42 -13.04 -0.56
CA THR A 39 7.14 -13.18 -1.99
C THR A 39 5.64 -13.12 -2.21
N VAL A 40 5.21 -12.24 -3.11
CA VAL A 40 3.80 -12.12 -3.53
C VAL A 40 3.73 -12.36 -5.03
N THR A 41 2.93 -13.34 -5.43
CA THR A 41 2.74 -13.73 -6.83
C THR A 41 1.27 -13.58 -7.20
N ASP A 42 0.99 -12.96 -8.33
CA ASP A 42 -0.35 -12.81 -8.90
C ASP A 42 -0.43 -13.37 -10.33
N ASN A 43 -1.67 -13.58 -10.79
CA ASN A 43 -2.00 -14.01 -12.15
C ASN A 43 -2.61 -12.88 -13.01
N GLY A 44 -2.21 -11.64 -12.75
CA GLY A 44 -2.75 -10.43 -13.35
C GLY A 44 -2.32 -10.17 -14.80
N CYS A 45 -2.37 -8.89 -15.19
CA CYS A 45 -1.94 -8.43 -16.52
C CYS A 45 -0.42 -8.20 -16.63
N GLY A 46 0.32 -8.32 -15.53
CA GLY A 46 1.74 -8.04 -15.46
C GLY A 46 2.09 -6.56 -15.69
N MET A 47 3.37 -6.27 -15.72
CA MET A 47 3.95 -4.94 -15.96
C MET A 47 4.68 -4.93 -17.31
N LYS A 48 4.71 -3.77 -17.99
CA LYS A 48 5.56 -3.57 -19.17
C LYS A 48 7.02 -3.51 -18.74
N HIS A 49 7.90 -4.19 -19.48
CA HIS A 49 9.33 -4.28 -19.18
C HIS A 49 9.93 -2.90 -18.85
N GLU A 50 9.78 -1.93 -19.75
CA GLU A 50 10.39 -0.60 -19.64
C GLU A 50 9.83 0.21 -18.45
N GLN A 51 8.63 -0.13 -17.99
CA GLN A 51 7.94 0.60 -16.92
C GLN A 51 8.23 0.06 -15.53
N ILE A 52 8.73 -1.18 -15.39
CA ILE A 52 8.96 -1.83 -14.09
C ILE A 52 9.80 -0.95 -13.14
N PRO A 53 10.97 -0.43 -13.55
CA PRO A 53 11.80 0.37 -12.65
C PRO A 53 11.08 1.64 -12.17
N ASN A 54 10.44 2.37 -13.08
CA ASN A 54 9.77 3.62 -12.77
C ASN A 54 8.49 3.42 -11.94
N MET A 55 7.75 2.33 -12.18
CA MET A 55 6.52 2.01 -11.44
C MET A 55 6.79 1.66 -9.97
N LEU A 56 7.93 1.03 -9.67
CA LEU A 56 8.27 0.57 -8.32
C LEU A 56 9.27 1.49 -7.61
N GLY A 57 10.26 2.03 -8.32
CA GLY A 57 11.34 2.81 -7.71
C GLY A 57 11.12 4.31 -7.63
N ARG A 58 10.07 4.86 -8.27
CA ARG A 58 9.69 6.27 -8.13
C ARG A 58 8.47 6.42 -7.22
N VAL A 59 8.64 7.03 -6.06
CA VAL A 59 7.55 7.38 -5.14
C VAL A 59 6.57 8.32 -5.83
N LEU A 60 5.27 8.14 -5.56
CA LEU A 60 4.17 8.84 -6.24
C LEU A 60 4.12 8.65 -7.77
N SER A 61 4.68 7.56 -8.32
CA SER A 61 4.36 7.11 -9.70
C SER A 61 3.18 6.12 -9.73
N GLY A 62 1.97 6.59 -10.03
CA GLY A 62 0.77 5.74 -10.06
C GLY A 62 0.18 5.57 -11.46
N SER A 63 -0.44 4.43 -11.74
CA SER A 63 -1.41 4.29 -12.84
C SER A 63 -2.87 4.54 -12.39
N LYS A 64 -3.05 4.94 -11.12
CA LYS A 64 -4.34 5.04 -10.43
C LYS A 64 -4.86 6.47 -10.32
N TYR A 65 -4.34 7.40 -11.13
CA TYR A 65 -4.87 8.76 -11.21
C TYR A 65 -6.24 8.77 -11.91
N GLY A 66 -7.10 9.70 -11.48
CA GLY A 66 -8.47 9.84 -11.97
C GLY A 66 -9.54 9.33 -11.01
N VAL A 67 -10.80 9.57 -11.37
CA VAL A 67 -11.96 9.16 -10.57
C VAL A 67 -12.36 7.75 -10.96
N ARG A 68 -11.68 6.77 -10.36
CA ARG A 68 -12.03 5.35 -10.50
C ARG A 68 -11.89 4.67 -9.15
N GLN A 69 -12.85 3.83 -8.81
CA GLN A 69 -12.74 2.98 -7.63
C GLN A 69 -11.60 1.97 -7.83
N THR A 70 -10.55 2.12 -7.04
CA THR A 70 -9.40 1.20 -7.04
C THR A 70 -8.95 0.94 -5.61
N ARG A 71 -8.28 -0.19 -5.38
CA ARG A 71 -7.63 -0.45 -4.09
C ARG A 71 -6.38 0.44 -3.96
N GLY A 72 -6.36 1.32 -2.95
CA GLY A 72 -5.29 2.28 -2.71
C GLY A 72 -5.28 3.45 -3.71
N LYS A 73 -5.01 4.67 -3.23
CA LYS A 73 -5.21 5.92 -4.00
C LYS A 73 -3.91 6.57 -4.48
N PHE A 74 -2.90 6.66 -3.61
CA PHE A 74 -1.73 7.53 -3.83
C PHE A 74 -0.55 6.86 -4.54
N GLY A 75 -0.66 5.57 -4.90
CA GLY A 75 0.46 4.84 -5.52
C GLY A 75 1.68 4.68 -4.60
N LEU A 76 1.46 4.77 -3.28
CA LEU A 76 2.50 4.75 -2.24
C LEU A 76 2.69 3.37 -1.60
N GLY A 77 1.62 2.56 -1.51
CA GLY A 77 1.59 1.33 -0.70
C GLY A 77 2.74 0.35 -0.95
N ALA A 78 2.88 -0.15 -2.18
CA ALA A 78 3.96 -1.08 -2.52
C ALA A 78 5.35 -0.46 -2.29
N LYS A 79 5.52 0.83 -2.63
CA LYS A 79 6.79 1.55 -2.54
C LYS A 79 7.25 1.74 -1.10
N MET A 80 6.32 1.92 -0.17
CA MET A 80 6.66 1.95 1.26
C MET A 80 7.20 0.62 1.76
N ALA A 81 6.70 -0.51 1.23
CA ALA A 81 7.27 -1.81 1.55
C ALA A 81 8.71 -1.95 0.99
N LEU A 82 8.97 -1.42 -0.22
CA LEU A 82 10.31 -1.40 -0.81
C LEU A 82 11.27 -0.50 -0.02
N ILE A 83 10.83 0.70 0.38
CA ILE A 83 11.60 1.61 1.21
C ILE A 83 11.88 0.98 2.58
N TRP A 84 10.90 0.33 3.20
CA TRP A 84 11.09 -0.37 4.46
C TRP A 84 12.07 -1.54 4.33
N SER A 85 11.97 -2.32 3.25
CA SER A 85 12.95 -3.37 2.89
C SER A 85 14.35 -2.77 2.82
N LYS A 86 14.51 -1.66 2.07
CA LYS A 86 15.81 -0.97 1.93
C LYS A 86 16.35 -0.45 3.26
N GLN A 87 15.50 0.15 4.09
CA GLN A 87 15.90 0.72 5.39
C GLN A 87 16.25 -0.35 6.41
N SER A 88 15.51 -1.47 6.43
CA SER A 88 15.70 -2.53 7.41
C SER A 88 16.81 -3.52 7.04
N THR A 89 16.97 -3.86 5.76
CA THR A 89 17.90 -4.91 5.31
C THR A 89 18.96 -4.43 4.33
N GLY A 90 18.76 -3.28 3.68
CA GLY A 90 19.66 -2.78 2.63
C GLY A 90 19.58 -3.55 1.31
N MET A 91 18.86 -4.67 1.28
CA MET A 91 18.80 -5.60 0.16
C MET A 91 17.93 -5.06 -0.99
N PRO A 92 18.30 -5.34 -2.26
CA PRO A 92 17.48 -4.99 -3.39
C PRO A 92 16.22 -5.85 -3.46
N VAL A 93 15.24 -5.41 -4.24
CA VAL A 93 13.97 -6.10 -4.47
C VAL A 93 14.02 -6.81 -5.81
N GLU A 94 13.55 -8.05 -5.82
CA GLU A 94 13.46 -8.87 -7.02
C GLU A 94 12.03 -8.82 -7.57
N VAL A 95 11.92 -8.55 -8.86
CA VAL A 95 10.63 -8.42 -9.56
C VAL A 95 10.67 -9.29 -10.80
N ARG A 96 9.66 -10.13 -10.96
CA ARG A 96 9.46 -10.93 -12.17
C ARG A 96 8.06 -10.64 -12.70
N SER A 97 7.92 -10.37 -13.99
CA SER A 97 6.60 -10.10 -14.56
C SER A 97 6.49 -10.50 -16.03
N ALA A 98 5.34 -11.06 -16.39
CA ALA A 98 5.02 -11.41 -17.76
C ALA A 98 3.59 -10.97 -18.08
N GLN A 99 3.43 -10.26 -19.21
CA GLN A 99 2.11 -9.75 -19.63
C GLN A 99 1.18 -10.85 -20.17
N SER A 100 1.77 -11.94 -20.68
CA SER A 100 1.07 -13.10 -21.22
C SER A 100 1.99 -14.31 -21.16
N GLN A 101 1.40 -15.51 -21.19
CA GLN A 101 2.12 -16.79 -21.16
C GLN A 101 3.05 -17.00 -22.37
N ASN A 102 2.79 -16.29 -23.47
CA ASN A 102 3.57 -16.35 -24.72
C ASN A 102 4.57 -15.19 -24.86
N LYS A 103 4.60 -14.26 -23.91
CA LYS A 103 5.56 -13.15 -23.92
C LYS A 103 6.75 -13.48 -23.03
N GLN A 104 7.87 -12.82 -23.33
CA GLN A 104 9.08 -12.91 -22.52
C GLN A 104 8.82 -12.48 -21.07
N LEU A 105 9.54 -13.12 -20.17
CA LEU A 105 9.50 -12.85 -18.75
C LEU A 105 10.51 -11.73 -18.44
N SER A 106 10.02 -10.61 -17.92
CA SER A 106 10.87 -9.52 -17.47
C SER A 106 11.35 -9.80 -16.05
N THR A 107 12.66 -9.81 -15.86
CA THR A 107 13.31 -9.93 -14.55
C THR A 107 14.01 -8.61 -14.23
N CYS A 108 13.73 -8.04 -13.05
CA CYS A 108 14.34 -6.80 -12.59
C CYS A 108 14.79 -6.94 -11.13
N VAL A 109 16.05 -6.61 -10.87
CA VAL A 109 16.58 -6.42 -9.51
C VAL A 109 16.72 -4.93 -9.29
N LEU A 110 15.87 -4.41 -8.41
CA LEU A 110 15.66 -2.98 -8.21
C LEU A 110 16.13 -2.54 -6.82
N ASP A 111 16.92 -1.46 -6.79
CA ASP A 111 17.26 -0.69 -5.60
C ASP A 111 16.63 0.71 -5.75
N ILE A 112 16.45 1.46 -4.66
CA ILE A 112 15.80 2.78 -4.67
C ILE A 112 16.75 3.82 -4.09
N ASP A 113 16.99 4.91 -4.84
CA ASP A 113 17.58 6.12 -4.29
C ASP A 113 16.46 6.97 -3.66
N ILE A 114 16.39 6.91 -2.33
CA ILE A 114 15.35 7.59 -1.55
C ILE A 114 15.51 9.12 -1.62
N GLN A 115 16.74 9.62 -1.73
CA GLN A 115 17.00 11.07 -1.74
C GLN A 115 16.61 11.68 -3.09
N LYS A 116 16.96 11.01 -4.18
CA LYS A 116 16.64 11.46 -5.55
C LYS A 116 15.26 11.05 -6.02
N ASN A 117 14.58 10.15 -5.31
CA ASN A 117 13.32 9.55 -5.72
C ASN A 117 13.43 8.87 -7.11
N GLU A 118 14.51 8.11 -7.31
CA GLU A 118 14.84 7.48 -8.59
C GLU A 118 15.13 5.98 -8.42
N PRO A 119 14.71 5.14 -9.40
CA PRO A 119 15.07 3.74 -9.42
C PRO A 119 16.57 3.56 -9.72
N ARG A 120 17.24 2.74 -8.91
CA ARG A 120 18.59 2.24 -9.19
C ARG A 120 18.50 0.78 -9.63
N VAL A 121 18.51 0.58 -10.94
CA VAL A 121 18.42 -0.75 -11.55
C VAL A 121 19.77 -1.47 -11.44
N ARG A 122 19.78 -2.68 -10.85
CA ARG A 122 20.96 -3.55 -10.81
C ARG A 122 20.97 -4.56 -11.95
N LEU A 123 19.81 -5.14 -12.22
CA LEU A 123 19.58 -6.08 -13.31
C LEU A 123 18.23 -5.75 -13.95
N HIS A 124 18.17 -5.76 -15.27
CA HIS A 124 16.92 -5.63 -15.99
C HIS A 124 17.03 -6.30 -17.36
N GLU A 125 16.42 -7.47 -17.47
CA GLU A 125 16.54 -8.34 -18.64
C GLU A 125 15.20 -9.00 -18.97
N GLN A 126 15.08 -9.44 -20.22
CA GLN A 126 13.99 -10.28 -20.68
C GLN A 126 14.54 -11.67 -20.95
N ILE A 127 13.95 -12.67 -20.31
CA ILE A 127 14.28 -14.08 -20.50
C ILE A 127 13.08 -14.80 -21.11
N ASP A 128 13.35 -15.95 -21.73
CA ASP A 128 12.30 -16.77 -22.30
C ASP A 128 11.40 -17.32 -21.20
N ASN A 129 10.08 -17.26 -21.44
CA ASN A 129 9.07 -17.66 -20.48
C ASN A 129 8.77 -19.16 -20.58
N SER A 130 9.75 -19.99 -20.27
CA SER A 130 9.63 -21.46 -20.33
C SER A 130 8.56 -22.02 -19.39
N ALA A 131 8.26 -21.30 -18.29
CA ALA A 131 7.26 -21.69 -17.31
C ALA A 131 5.83 -21.22 -17.65
N HIS A 132 5.62 -20.55 -18.80
CA HIS A 132 4.34 -19.95 -19.19
C HIS A 132 3.70 -19.10 -18.08
N PHE A 133 4.54 -18.35 -17.36
CA PHE A 133 4.10 -17.47 -16.28
C PHE A 133 3.28 -16.30 -16.82
N ARG A 134 2.26 -15.88 -16.07
CA ARG A 134 1.50 -14.66 -16.34
C ARG A 134 1.23 -13.96 -15.02
N GLY A 135 1.49 -12.65 -14.99
CA GLY A 135 1.25 -11.78 -13.84
C GLY A 135 2.52 -11.13 -13.33
N SER A 136 2.55 -10.86 -12.03
CA SER A 136 3.69 -10.24 -11.35
C SER A 136 4.06 -11.00 -10.09
N GLU A 137 5.36 -11.13 -9.86
CA GLU A 137 5.98 -11.67 -8.66
C GLU A 137 6.92 -10.62 -8.10
N ILE A 138 6.76 -10.29 -6.82
CA ILE A 138 7.62 -9.34 -6.11
C ILE A 138 8.14 -10.03 -4.87
N THR A 139 9.47 -10.06 -4.74
CA THR A 139 10.18 -10.65 -3.60
C THR A 139 11.02 -9.59 -2.91
N LEU A 140 10.81 -9.42 -1.61
CA LEU A 140 11.52 -8.46 -0.77
C LEU A 140 11.92 -9.09 0.57
N ILE A 141 12.96 -8.55 1.20
CA ILE A 141 13.45 -9.04 2.49
C ILE A 141 13.27 -7.93 3.53
N VAL A 142 12.47 -8.20 4.56
CA VAL A 142 12.12 -7.22 5.58
C VAL A 142 12.42 -7.71 6.98
N GLY A 143 12.88 -6.79 7.82
CA GLY A 143 12.90 -7.01 9.27
C GLY A 143 11.47 -7.02 9.82
N GLY A 144 11.13 -8.01 10.64
CA GLY A 144 9.78 -8.16 11.19
C GLY A 144 9.69 -9.11 12.37
N ASN A 145 8.47 -9.29 12.89
CA ASN A 145 8.19 -10.24 13.98
C ASN A 145 6.95 -11.08 13.62
N TRP A 146 7.17 -12.30 13.14
CA TRP A 146 6.07 -13.20 12.77
C TRP A 146 5.18 -13.58 13.95
N SER A 147 5.78 -13.92 15.10
CA SER A 147 5.04 -14.37 16.29
C SER A 147 4.02 -13.33 16.76
N ALA A 148 4.41 -12.05 16.78
CA ALA A 148 3.52 -10.96 17.19
C ALA A 148 2.42 -10.66 16.16
N TYR A 149 2.70 -10.77 14.86
CA TYR A 149 1.80 -10.29 13.80
C TYR A 149 1.04 -11.39 13.03
N ARG A 150 1.31 -12.67 13.29
CA ARG A 150 0.68 -13.82 12.63
C ARG A 150 -0.86 -13.74 12.64
N SER A 151 -1.46 -13.46 13.79
CA SER A 151 -2.92 -13.41 13.95
C SER A 151 -3.56 -12.33 13.06
N TYR A 152 -2.91 -11.18 12.92
CA TYR A 152 -3.39 -10.07 12.08
C TYR A 152 -3.31 -10.42 10.59
N ILE A 153 -2.23 -11.05 10.14
CA ILE A 153 -2.04 -11.45 8.75
C ILE A 153 -3.08 -12.51 8.35
N VAL A 154 -3.26 -13.54 9.20
CA VAL A 154 -4.26 -14.59 8.97
C VAL A 154 -5.67 -14.00 8.96
N ARG A 155 -5.99 -13.09 9.89
CA ARG A 155 -7.28 -12.40 9.94
C ARG A 155 -7.53 -11.57 8.67
N TYR A 156 -6.54 -10.82 8.19
CA TYR A 156 -6.66 -10.02 6.97
C TYR A 156 -6.99 -10.91 5.76
N LEU A 157 -6.24 -12.01 5.56
CA LEU A 157 -6.51 -12.92 4.45
C LEU A 157 -7.87 -13.61 4.57
N ARG A 158 -8.28 -13.97 5.79
CA ARG A 158 -9.62 -14.53 6.02
C ARG A 158 -10.72 -13.53 5.64
N GLN A 159 -10.58 -12.27 6.06
CA GLN A 159 -11.54 -11.21 5.70
C GLN A 159 -11.58 -10.99 4.19
N MET A 160 -10.41 -10.99 3.53
CA MET A 160 -10.31 -10.90 2.07
C MET A 160 -11.03 -12.06 1.38
N ALA A 161 -10.82 -13.30 1.82
CA ALA A 161 -11.49 -14.48 1.27
C ALA A 161 -13.03 -14.40 1.38
N VAL A 162 -13.55 -13.77 2.44
CA VAL A 162 -15.00 -13.55 2.61
C VAL A 162 -15.56 -12.54 1.61
N ILE A 163 -14.88 -11.40 1.42
CA ILE A 163 -15.40 -10.32 0.55
C ILE A 163 -15.08 -10.52 -0.94
N THR A 164 -14.09 -11.35 -1.28
CA THR A 164 -13.74 -11.69 -2.67
C THR A 164 -13.87 -13.19 -2.91
N PRO A 165 -15.10 -13.73 -3.00
CA PRO A 165 -15.32 -15.17 -3.23
C PRO A 165 -14.81 -15.65 -4.60
N TYR A 166 -14.54 -14.73 -5.52
CA TYR A 166 -14.00 -15.01 -6.86
C TYR A 166 -12.47 -15.16 -6.90
N ALA A 167 -11.78 -14.88 -5.80
CA ALA A 167 -10.32 -15.00 -5.69
C ALA A 167 -9.92 -16.28 -4.98
N HIS A 168 -8.79 -16.85 -5.39
CA HIS A 168 -8.07 -17.91 -4.69
C HIS A 168 -6.87 -17.30 -3.97
N PHE A 169 -6.67 -17.65 -2.70
CA PHE A 169 -5.52 -17.18 -1.92
C PHE A 169 -4.78 -18.36 -1.32
N LYS A 170 -3.46 -18.37 -1.48
CA LYS A 170 -2.55 -19.30 -0.83
C LYS A 170 -1.52 -18.53 -0.01
N LEU A 171 -1.38 -18.86 1.26
CA LEU A 171 -0.33 -18.36 2.14
C LEU A 171 0.48 -19.55 2.63
N THR A 172 1.78 -19.54 2.32
CA THR A 172 2.76 -20.47 2.89
C THR A 172 3.72 -19.66 3.73
N VAL A 173 3.95 -20.07 4.97
CA VAL A 173 4.96 -19.48 5.85
C VAL A 173 5.85 -20.57 6.39
N GLU A 174 7.14 -20.39 6.12
CA GLU A 174 8.22 -21.23 6.56
C GLU A 174 9.13 -20.40 7.46
N THR A 175 9.35 -20.88 8.68
CA THR A 175 10.27 -20.26 9.64
C THR A 175 11.33 -21.25 10.06
N VAL A 176 12.56 -20.76 10.20
CA VAL A 176 13.69 -21.58 10.64
C VAL A 176 13.40 -22.08 12.05
N GLY A 177 13.27 -23.40 12.22
CA GLY A 177 13.04 -24.06 13.51
C GLY A 177 11.60 -24.52 13.78
N ASP A 178 10.60 -24.12 12.99
CA ASP A 178 9.25 -24.69 13.10
C ASP A 178 9.16 -26.02 12.35
N LYS A 179 8.64 -27.05 13.02
CA LYS A 179 8.49 -28.41 12.45
C LYS A 179 7.34 -28.52 11.44
N SER A 180 6.42 -27.55 11.41
CA SER A 180 5.28 -27.53 10.50
C SER A 180 5.13 -26.16 9.84
N PRO A 181 5.28 -26.04 8.52
CA PRO A 181 4.99 -24.80 7.82
C PRO A 181 3.50 -24.46 7.93
N LEU A 182 3.17 -23.18 8.11
CA LEU A 182 1.79 -22.74 8.04
C LEU A 182 1.39 -22.64 6.57
N ALA A 183 0.56 -23.57 6.11
CA ALA A 183 -0.09 -23.52 4.81
C ALA A 183 -1.58 -23.21 5.00
N LEU A 184 -2.03 -22.07 4.48
CA LEU A 184 -3.44 -21.70 4.42
C LEU A 184 -3.86 -21.54 2.97
N GLU A 185 -4.98 -22.15 2.62
CA GLU A 185 -5.56 -22.06 1.29
C GLU A 185 -7.04 -21.67 1.40
N TYR A 186 -7.41 -20.62 0.69
CA TYR A 186 -8.79 -20.17 0.54
C TYR A 186 -9.19 -20.37 -0.90
N ALA A 187 -9.94 -21.46 -1.15
CA ALA A 187 -10.44 -21.78 -2.47
C ALA A 187 -11.49 -20.77 -2.95
N ARG A 188 -11.52 -20.57 -4.27
CA ARG A 188 -12.56 -19.78 -4.94
C ARG A 188 -13.94 -20.40 -4.65
N ARG A 189 -14.93 -19.54 -4.38
CA ARG A 189 -16.33 -19.90 -4.08
C ARG A 189 -17.33 -19.49 -5.15
N SER A 190 -16.98 -18.52 -6.01
CA SER A 190 -17.82 -18.11 -7.14
C SER A 190 -16.96 -17.86 -8.37
N GLU A 191 -17.47 -18.20 -9.54
CA GLU A 191 -16.86 -17.85 -10.84
C GLU A 191 -17.37 -16.51 -11.38
N GLU A 192 -18.43 -15.95 -10.79
CA GLU A 192 -19.01 -14.70 -11.22
C GLU A 192 -18.12 -13.51 -10.81
N MET A 193 -17.60 -12.81 -11.81
CA MET A 193 -16.77 -11.62 -11.62
C MET A 193 -17.63 -10.36 -11.54
N PRO A 194 -17.44 -9.50 -10.52
CA PRO A 194 -18.08 -8.19 -10.48
C PRO A 194 -17.71 -7.34 -11.69
N LYS A 195 -18.62 -6.44 -12.09
CA LYS A 195 -18.36 -5.47 -13.16
C LYS A 195 -17.14 -4.63 -12.84
N GLN A 196 -16.26 -4.45 -13.83
CA GLN A 196 -15.06 -3.64 -13.64
C GLN A 196 -15.43 -2.17 -13.42
N PRO A 197 -14.79 -1.48 -12.47
CA PRO A 197 -15.06 -0.08 -12.22
C PRO A 197 -14.58 0.77 -13.40
N ALA A 198 -15.48 1.59 -13.95
CA ALA A 198 -15.16 2.55 -15.00
C ALA A 198 -14.57 3.83 -14.40
N THR A 199 -13.73 4.51 -15.18
CA THR A 199 -13.32 5.88 -14.86
C THR A 199 -14.48 6.81 -15.17
N ILE A 200 -14.86 7.64 -14.20
CA ILE A 200 -15.92 8.64 -14.33
C ILE A 200 -15.35 10.06 -14.31
N LYS A 201 -16.16 11.03 -14.70
CA LYS A 201 -15.86 12.45 -14.55
C LYS A 201 -16.10 12.90 -13.11
N HIS A 202 -15.57 14.06 -12.76
CA HIS A 202 -15.79 14.66 -11.44
C HIS A 202 -17.24 15.12 -11.30
N HIS A 203 -17.84 14.84 -10.15
CA HIS A 203 -19.13 15.43 -9.78
C HIS A 203 -18.92 16.90 -9.35
N PRO A 204 -19.77 17.87 -9.72
CA PRO A 204 -19.56 19.29 -9.43
C PRO A 204 -19.29 19.61 -7.95
N THR A 205 -19.98 18.93 -7.03
CA THR A 205 -19.78 19.08 -5.57
C THR A 205 -18.39 18.65 -5.09
N SER A 206 -17.69 17.80 -5.84
CA SER A 206 -16.34 17.32 -5.47
C SER A 206 -15.21 18.25 -5.92
N VAL A 207 -15.55 19.35 -6.59
CA VAL A 207 -14.60 20.23 -7.27
C VAL A 207 -14.13 21.33 -6.34
N HIS A 208 -12.81 21.52 -6.29
CA HIS A 208 -12.14 22.59 -5.57
C HIS A 208 -11.34 23.44 -6.56
N ALA A 209 -10.91 24.63 -6.14
CA ALA A 209 -10.27 25.61 -7.04
C ALA A 209 -9.07 25.04 -7.83
N GLU A 210 -8.20 24.26 -7.18
CA GLU A 210 -7.05 23.64 -7.86
C GLU A 210 -7.47 22.63 -8.92
N LEU A 211 -8.42 21.76 -8.60
CA LEU A 211 -8.96 20.80 -9.57
C LEU A 211 -9.66 21.50 -10.72
N LEU A 212 -10.40 22.58 -10.46
CA LEU A 212 -11.02 23.38 -11.51
C LEU A 212 -9.97 23.98 -12.44
N GLN A 213 -8.91 24.57 -11.90
CA GLN A 213 -7.80 25.11 -12.71
C GLN A 213 -7.11 24.02 -13.53
N SER A 214 -6.86 22.84 -12.94
CA SER A 214 -6.30 21.70 -13.66
C SER A 214 -7.23 21.27 -14.81
N LEU A 215 -8.53 21.12 -14.54
CA LEU A 215 -9.52 20.73 -15.55
C LEU A 215 -9.60 21.78 -16.67
N MET A 216 -9.54 23.07 -16.35
CA MET A 216 -9.53 24.15 -17.35
C MET A 216 -8.27 24.14 -18.21
N ARG A 217 -7.10 23.79 -17.65
CA ARG A 217 -5.85 23.65 -18.41
C ARG A 217 -5.86 22.43 -19.33
N ASP A 218 -6.48 21.34 -18.90
CA ASP A 218 -6.53 20.08 -19.64
C ASP A 218 -7.67 20.07 -20.69
N SER A 219 -8.71 20.89 -20.51
CA SER A 219 -9.85 20.93 -21.40
C SER A 219 -9.52 21.55 -22.75
N LYS A 220 -10.16 21.02 -23.80
CA LYS A 220 -10.07 21.54 -25.17
C LYS A 220 -11.18 22.52 -25.50
N GLU A 221 -12.17 22.67 -24.63
CA GLU A 221 -13.35 23.51 -24.88
C GLU A 221 -13.06 24.97 -24.56
N LYS A 222 -13.41 25.87 -25.49
CA LYS A 222 -13.23 27.33 -25.31
C LYS A 222 -14.42 28.01 -24.64
N LEU A 223 -15.59 27.37 -24.68
CA LEU A 223 -16.84 27.92 -24.14
C LEU A 223 -17.12 27.31 -22.78
N LEU A 224 -17.43 28.15 -21.79
CA LEU A 224 -17.71 27.72 -20.42
C LEU A 224 -18.86 26.70 -20.35
N VAL A 225 -19.95 26.94 -21.08
CA VAL A 225 -21.11 26.04 -21.14
C VAL A 225 -20.70 24.64 -21.65
N LYS A 226 -19.86 24.59 -22.69
CA LYS A 226 -19.35 23.32 -23.23
C LYS A 226 -18.40 22.62 -22.26
N PHE A 227 -17.53 23.38 -21.59
CA PHE A 227 -16.66 22.87 -20.53
C PHE A 227 -17.47 22.24 -19.40
N LEU A 228 -18.49 22.94 -18.89
CA LEU A 228 -19.33 22.45 -17.80
C LEU A 228 -20.06 21.16 -18.16
N ALA A 229 -20.68 21.10 -19.34
CA ALA A 229 -21.40 19.91 -19.80
C ALA A 229 -20.48 18.72 -20.15
N LYS A 230 -19.24 18.99 -20.60
CA LYS A 230 -18.34 17.95 -21.09
C LYS A 230 -17.38 17.41 -20.03
N ASP A 231 -16.89 18.22 -19.12
CA ASP A 231 -15.83 17.80 -18.19
C ASP A 231 -16.35 17.37 -16.82
N PHE A 232 -17.58 17.73 -16.47
CA PHE A 232 -18.24 17.27 -15.25
C PHE A 232 -19.24 16.15 -15.52
N SER A 233 -19.48 15.36 -14.48
CA SER A 233 -20.59 14.42 -14.44
C SER A 233 -21.89 15.15 -14.08
N CYS A 234 -23.03 14.63 -14.51
CA CYS A 234 -24.36 15.14 -14.16
C CYS A 234 -24.70 16.58 -14.63
N ILE A 235 -23.89 17.21 -15.50
CA ILE A 235 -24.24 18.47 -16.14
C ILE A 235 -24.64 18.21 -17.59
N THR A 236 -25.89 18.50 -17.93
CA THR A 236 -26.38 18.46 -19.32
C THR A 236 -26.17 19.82 -19.99
N SER A 237 -26.21 19.88 -21.32
CA SER A 237 -26.06 21.14 -22.06
C SER A 237 -27.14 22.18 -21.77
N ALA A 238 -28.29 21.75 -21.25
CA ALA A 238 -29.38 22.65 -20.83
C ALA A 238 -29.19 23.20 -19.40
N LEU A 239 -28.41 22.50 -18.58
CA LEU A 239 -28.10 22.90 -17.19
C LEU A 239 -26.83 23.75 -17.10
N ALA A 240 -25.92 23.59 -18.06
CA ALA A 240 -24.67 24.34 -18.20
C ALA A 240 -24.90 25.77 -18.70
#